data_AF-I4FWS0-F1
#
_entry.id   AF-I4FWS0-F1
#
_cell.length_a   1.000
_cell.length_b   1.000
_cell.length_c   1.000
_cell.angle_alpha   90.00
_cell.angle_beta   90.00
_cell.angle_gamma   90.00
#
_symmetry.space_group_name_H-M   'P 1'
#
loop_
_entity.id
_entity.type
_entity.pdbx_description
1 polymer ?
#
loop_
_entity_poly.entity_id
_entity_poly.type
_entity_poly.pdbx_seq_one_letter_code
_entity_poly.pdbx_strand_id
1 'polypeptide(L)' 'MPDKVFIDSLILASALEAGCQILYSEDLQDGQRIENQLMIINPFS' A
#
# COMPACT_ATOMS: atom_id res chain seq x y z
N MET A 1 -12.95 16.73 -3.27
CA MET A 1 -12.53 15.49 -2.58
C MET A 1 -11.08 15.26 -2.93
N PRO A 2 -10.25 14.71 -2.03
CA PRO A 2 -8.87 14.40 -2.38
C PRO A 2 -8.83 13.41 -3.55
N ASP A 3 -7.87 13.58 -4.45
CA ASP A 3 -7.70 12.68 -5.59
C ASP A 3 -7.21 11.30 -5.14
N LYS A 4 -7.54 10.25 -5.92
CA LYS A 4 -7.18 8.85 -5.60
C LYS A 4 -5.69 8.70 -5.26
N VAL A 5 -4.82 9.32 -6.06
CA VAL A 5 -3.35 9.30 -5.86
C VAL A 5 -2.93 9.83 -4.49
N PHE A 6 -3.63 10.86 -3.98
CA PHE A 6 -3.34 11.41 -2.65
C PHE A 6 -3.70 10.41 -1.54
N ILE A 7 -4.85 9.74 -1.66
CA ILE A 7 -5.29 8.74 -0.69
C ILE A 7 -4.39 7.50 -0.72
N ASP A 8 -4.02 7.03 -1.90
CA ASP A 8 -3.09 5.91 -2.06
C ASP A 8 -1.76 6.21 -1.35
N SER A 9 -1.23 7.41 -1.53
CA SER A 9 0.00 7.85 -0.85
C SER A 9 -0.15 7.89 0.67
N LEU A 10 -1.29 8.37 1.18
CA LEU A 10 -1.55 8.45 2.61
C LEU A 10 -1.68 7.06 3.25
N ILE A 11 -2.34 6.12 2.58
CA ILE A 11 -2.46 4.73 3.03
C ILE A 11 -1.07 4.09 3.13
N LEU A 12 -0.24 4.25 2.09
CA LEU A 12 1.12 3.72 2.07
C LEU A 12 1.98 4.32 3.19
N ALA A 13 1.93 5.64 3.38
CA ALA A 13 2.66 6.33 4.44
C ALA A 13 2.25 5.84 5.83
N SER A 14 0.94 5.68 6.07
CA SER A 14 0.42 5.22 7.35
C SER A 14 0.83 3.76 7.65
N ALA A 15 0.81 2.89 6.64
CA ALA A 15 1.24 1.50 6.79
C ALA A 15 2.75 1.39 7.10
N LEU A 16 3.57 2.23 6.47
CA LEU A 16 5.01 2.32 6.77
C LEU A 16 5.24 2.84 8.20
N GLU A 17 4.55 3.91 8.61
CA GLU A 17 4.65 4.48 9.97
C GLU A 17 4.24 3.47 11.05
N ALA A 18 3.21 2.66 10.78
CA ALA A 18 2.77 1.58 11.65
C ALA A 18 3.68 0.35 11.65
N GLY A 19 4.72 0.31 10.80
CA GLY A 19 5.62 -0.84 10.67
C GLY A 19 4.96 -2.08 10.05
N CYS A 20 3.91 -1.89 9.25
CA CYS A 20 3.26 -2.99 8.55
C CYS A 20 4.23 -3.59 7.51
N GLN A 21 4.25 -4.93 7.43
CA GLN A 21 5.03 -5.65 6.42
C GLN A 21 4.22 -6.01 5.18
N ILE A 22 2.89 -6.07 5.31
CA ILE A 22 1.96 -6.44 4.24
C ILE A 22 0.81 -5.42 4.23
N LEU A 23 0.49 -4.91 3.04
CA LEU A 23 -0.73 -4.15 2.76
C LEU A 23 -1.57 -4.93 1.75
N TYR A 24 -2.78 -5.33 2.15
CA TYR A 24 -3.72 -5.96 1.23
C TYR A 24 -4.48 -4.90 0.42
N SER A 25 -4.44 -4.99 -0.90
CA SER A 25 -5.17 -4.07 -1.79
C SER A 25 -5.43 -4.69 -3.16
N GLU A 26 -6.65 -4.52 -3.68
CA GLU A 26 -7.03 -4.89 -5.06
C GLU A 26 -6.60 -3.81 -6.08
N ASP A 27 -6.62 -2.55 -5.65
CA ASP A 27 -6.39 -1.38 -6.50
C ASP A 27 -4.90 -1.07 -6.74
N LEU A 28 -4.03 -1.50 -5.82
CA LEU A 28 -2.60 -1.25 -5.89
C LEU A 28 -1.87 -2.39 -6.63
N GLN A 29 -0.65 -2.10 -7.08
CA GLN A 29 0.14 -3.06 -7.84
C GLN A 29 0.56 -4.24 -6.95
N ASP A 30 -0.01 -5.42 -7.23
CA ASP A 30 0.37 -6.67 -6.55
C ASP A 30 1.88 -6.94 -6.69
N GLY A 31 2.50 -7.41 -5.60
CA GLY A 31 3.91 -7.72 -5.51
C GLY A 31 4.85 -6.51 -5.38
N GLN A 32 4.33 -5.28 -5.45
CA GLN A 32 5.15 -4.09 -5.27
C GLN A 32 5.70 -4.00 -3.83
N ARG A 33 6.99 -3.66 -3.70
CA ARG A 33 7.63 -3.36 -2.42
C ARG A 33 7.88 -1.87 -2.28
N ILE A 34 7.44 -1.29 -1.16
CA ILE A 34 7.67 0.10 -0.79
C ILE A 34 8.73 0.15 0.31
N GLU A 35 9.77 0.98 0.09
CA GLU A 35 10.93 1.14 0.98
C GLU A 35 11.59 -0.18 1.44
N ASN A 36 11.43 -1.25 0.67
CA ASN A 36 11.87 -2.60 1.00
C ASN A 36 11.33 -3.13 2.36
N GLN A 37 10.23 -2.55 2.85
CA GLN A 37 9.61 -2.85 4.15
C GLN A 37 8.18 -3.35 4.00
N LEU A 38 7.38 -2.65 3.18
CA LEU A 38 5.97 -2.96 2.96
C LEU A 38 5.78 -3.67 1.62
N MET A 39 5.19 -4.87 1.63
CA MET A 39 4.78 -5.60 0.43
C MET A 39 3.28 -5.43 0.18
N ILE A 40 2.91 -5.07 -1.04
CA ILE A 40 1.52 -5.01 -1.45
C ILE A 40 1.10 -6.39 -1.96
N ILE A 41 -0.03 -6.90 -1.46
CA ILE A 41 -0.61 -8.18 -1.87
C ILE A 41 -2.06 -7.95 -2.28
N ASN A 42 -2.41 -8.35 -3.50
CA ASN A 42 -3.81 -8.47 -3.90
C ASN A 42 -4.32 -9.86 -3.49
N PRO A 43 -5.30 -9.96 -2.57
CA PRO A 43 -5.78 -11.24 -2.06
C PRO A 43 -6.59 -12.07 -3.09
N PHE A 44 -6.86 -11.51 -4.26
CA PHE A 44 -7.63 -12.14 -5.35
C PHE A 44 -6.78 -12.47 -6.59
N SER A 45 -5.45 -12.26 -6.52
CA SER A 45 -4.49 -12.61 -7.57
C SER A 45 -4.09 -14.09 -7.55
#